data_AF-A0A2E6EKT5-F1
#
_entry.id   AF-A0A2E6EKT5-F1
#
_cell.length_a   1.000
_cell.length_b   1.000
_cell.length_c   1.000
_cell.angle_alpha   90.00
_cell.angle_beta   90.00
_cell.angle_gamma   90.00
#
_symmetry.space_group_name_H-M   'P 1'
#
loop_
_entity.id
_entity.type
_entity.pdbx_description
1 polymer ?
#
loop_
_entity_poly.entity_id
_entity_poly.type
_entity_poly.pdbx_seq_one_letter_code
_entity_poly.pdbx_strand_id
1 'polypeptide(L)'
;MFGPGSCGGRTVDVRGADEQVAAGPDGVHGSEDSSLLHCFPCQDSSTAEELMSIPKSFDKKAAYELIDELLELVSPDAHIIDRRHMRQLMLTAALVAHDQPDRLNLKIMNRSLRELRRGFNTFAPWSDVQKIAVFGSARSPQGSVHFEMAAECAKGLVDAGFMVVTGAGPGVMEAANKGAGTENSFGVNIMLPFEQQANPYIEGDPKLVNFKYFFTRKVVFVKETDGVILLPGGFGTQDEGFETLTLVQTGKSDPRPIVMLEDKDSTYWDEWDRYCRSALLDRGLISPDDLNLYTIVNDPREAIQHVSHFYRNFHSIRYIDGELVIRMQHRPSARLIEQLNDEFKGIITRGSITEAEPHAFEAEEPGVLGLHRLRLAFDQKHLGRLRLLIDRLNDAVTDQQVETGPHFRPVHGVTPEAGLAEEDDD
;
A
#
# COMPACT_ATOMS: atom_id res chain seq x y z
N MET A 1 -45.69 -31.27 -0.14
CA MET A 1 -46.59 -30.57 -1.08
C MET A 1 -45.73 -29.85 -2.08
N PHE A 2 -45.85 -30.25 -3.37
CA PHE A 2 -45.46 -29.59 -4.64
C PHE A 2 -44.07 -28.90 -4.70
N GLY A 3 -43.09 -29.26 -5.52
CA GLY A 3 -43.05 -29.90 -6.85
C GLY A 3 -42.35 -28.94 -7.85
N PRO A 4 -41.31 -29.34 -8.61
CA PRO A 4 -40.55 -28.46 -9.51
C PRO A 4 -41.14 -28.43 -10.94
N GLY A 5 -40.94 -27.32 -11.66
CA GLY A 5 -41.45 -27.13 -13.03
C GLY A 5 -40.34 -26.83 -14.04
N SER A 6 -40.23 -27.70 -15.05
CA SER A 6 -39.38 -27.61 -16.24
C SER A 6 -40.17 -27.16 -17.48
N CYS A 7 -39.44 -26.99 -18.60
CA CYS A 7 -39.85 -26.78 -20.01
C CYS A 7 -40.09 -25.32 -20.43
N GLY A 8 -39.69 -24.86 -21.63
CA GLY A 8 -39.12 -25.53 -22.81
C GLY A 8 -38.79 -24.47 -23.88
N GLY A 9 -37.94 -24.83 -24.85
CA GLY A 9 -37.33 -23.88 -25.80
C GLY A 9 -38.24 -23.36 -26.92
N ARG A 10 -37.66 -22.46 -27.72
CA ARG A 10 -37.95 -22.29 -29.15
C ARG A 10 -36.86 -21.47 -29.85
N THR A 11 -36.24 -22.10 -30.84
CA THR A 11 -35.45 -21.52 -31.93
C THR A 11 -36.34 -20.78 -32.92
N VAL A 12 -35.87 -19.65 -33.46
CA VAL A 12 -36.30 -19.11 -34.76
C VAL A 12 -35.07 -18.61 -35.51
N ASP A 13 -34.90 -19.17 -36.71
CA ASP A 13 -33.97 -18.78 -37.76
C ASP A 13 -34.78 -18.06 -38.85
N VAL A 14 -34.34 -16.89 -39.34
CA VAL A 14 -34.79 -16.33 -40.62
C VAL A 14 -33.62 -15.60 -41.29
N ARG A 15 -33.34 -16.05 -42.52
CA ARG A 15 -32.34 -15.60 -43.48
C ARG A 15 -32.64 -14.21 -44.09
N GLY A 16 -31.56 -13.54 -44.51
CA GLY A 16 -31.41 -13.02 -45.88
C GLY A 16 -31.43 -11.50 -46.06
N ALA A 17 -30.32 -10.94 -46.57
CA ALA A 17 -30.24 -10.32 -47.90
C ALA A 17 -28.88 -9.59 -48.10
N ASP A 18 -28.25 -9.86 -49.24
CA ASP A 18 -27.09 -9.18 -49.82
C ASP A 18 -27.39 -7.71 -50.18
N GLU A 19 -26.36 -6.86 -50.21
CA GLU A 19 -26.05 -6.03 -51.40
C GLU A 19 -24.68 -5.30 -51.28
N GLN A 20 -23.89 -5.42 -52.35
CA GLN A 20 -22.61 -4.74 -52.62
C GLN A 20 -22.84 -3.47 -53.45
N VAL A 21 -22.06 -2.39 -53.23
CA VAL A 21 -21.59 -1.39 -54.25
C VAL A 21 -20.36 -0.66 -53.64
N ALA A 22 -19.09 -0.78 -54.05
CA ALA A 22 -18.35 -0.44 -55.29
C ALA A 22 -17.98 1.06 -55.50
N ALA A 23 -16.71 1.38 -55.17
CA ALA A 23 -15.68 2.18 -55.87
C ALA A 23 -15.94 3.59 -56.50
N GLY A 24 -14.98 4.52 -56.28
CA GLY A 24 -14.52 5.50 -57.29
C GLY A 24 -13.88 6.82 -56.79
N PRO A 25 -12.91 7.44 -57.52
CA PRO A 25 -11.73 8.14 -56.96
C PRO A 25 -11.52 9.62 -57.39
N ASP A 26 -10.31 10.17 -57.12
CA ASP A 26 -9.67 11.44 -57.56
C ASP A 26 -9.96 12.70 -56.68
N GLY A 27 -9.04 13.60 -56.31
CA GLY A 27 -7.60 13.80 -56.54
C GLY A 27 -7.17 15.23 -56.10
N VAL A 28 -5.86 15.43 -55.88
CA VAL A 28 -5.04 16.66 -56.03
C VAL A 28 -4.90 17.71 -54.89
N HIS A 29 -3.65 17.78 -54.39
CA HIS A 29 -2.80 18.88 -53.86
C HIS A 29 -3.34 20.20 -53.27
N GLY A 30 -2.80 20.55 -52.10
CA GLY A 30 -2.61 21.93 -51.62
C GLY A 30 -1.86 21.98 -50.28
N SER A 31 -0.66 22.54 -50.28
CA SER A 31 0.28 22.74 -49.16
C SER A 31 -0.26 23.63 -48.04
N GLU A 32 0.08 23.33 -46.78
CA GLU A 32 0.58 24.31 -45.79
C GLU A 32 1.10 23.63 -44.51
N ASP A 33 2.11 24.25 -43.92
CA ASP A 33 2.93 23.84 -42.78
C ASP A 33 2.10 23.44 -41.54
N SER A 34 2.33 22.22 -41.03
CA SER A 34 1.86 21.76 -39.73
C SER A 34 2.91 20.84 -39.12
N SER A 35 4.04 21.44 -38.76
CA SER A 35 4.99 20.81 -37.84
C SER A 35 4.64 21.27 -36.43
N LEU A 36 3.82 20.48 -35.70
CA LEU A 36 3.72 20.40 -34.22
C LEU A 36 2.46 19.68 -33.70
N LEU A 37 1.93 18.69 -34.41
CA LEU A 37 0.79 17.89 -33.91
C LEU A 37 0.96 16.43 -34.31
N HIS A 38 1.89 15.73 -33.67
CA HIS A 38 1.85 14.27 -33.56
C HIS A 38 2.69 13.83 -32.35
N CYS A 39 2.04 13.68 -31.22
CA CYS A 39 2.45 12.74 -30.17
C CYS A 39 1.21 11.90 -29.82
N PHE A 40 1.44 10.60 -29.79
CA PHE A 40 0.50 9.48 -29.78
C PHE A 40 -0.56 9.52 -28.66
N PRO A 41 -1.72 8.85 -28.85
CA PRO A 41 -2.71 8.72 -27.79
C PRO A 41 -2.25 7.66 -26.79
N CYS A 42 -1.98 8.09 -25.57
CA CYS A 42 -1.97 7.21 -24.40
C CYS A 42 -3.39 7.31 -23.83
N GLN A 43 -4.29 6.41 -24.26
CA GLN A 43 -5.60 6.29 -23.64
C GLN A 43 -5.43 5.35 -22.44
N ASP A 44 -5.63 5.90 -21.25
CA ASP A 44 -5.84 5.16 -20.00
C ASP A 44 -7.35 4.84 -19.91
N SER A 45 -7.76 3.59 -19.96
CA SER A 45 -9.11 3.08 -19.68
C SER A 45 -9.60 3.45 -18.27
N SER A 46 -8.68 3.70 -17.32
CA SER A 46 -9.02 4.28 -16.00
C SER A 46 -9.52 5.72 -16.09
N THR A 47 -9.05 6.50 -17.08
CA THR A 47 -9.61 7.82 -17.36
C THR A 47 -10.94 7.72 -18.08
N ALA A 48 -11.21 6.66 -18.85
CA ALA A 48 -12.48 6.51 -19.57
C ALA A 48 -13.67 6.26 -18.63
N GLU A 49 -13.52 5.40 -17.60
CA GLU A 49 -14.57 5.21 -16.59
C GLU A 49 -14.69 6.39 -15.61
N GLU A 50 -13.60 7.05 -15.21
CA GLU A 50 -13.67 8.27 -14.38
C GLU A 50 -14.28 9.47 -15.14
N LEU A 51 -14.13 9.51 -16.47
CA LEU A 51 -14.76 10.51 -17.33
C LEU A 51 -16.25 10.25 -17.59
N MET A 52 -16.78 9.08 -17.24
CA MET A 52 -18.19 8.70 -17.47
C MET A 52 -19.20 9.33 -16.52
N SER A 53 -18.84 10.31 -15.68
CA SER A 53 -19.84 11.04 -14.85
C SER A 53 -19.74 12.56 -14.86
N ILE A 54 -18.94 13.18 -15.73
CA ILE A 54 -18.95 14.65 -15.85
C ILE A 54 -20.29 15.09 -16.46
N PRO A 55 -21.11 15.89 -15.75
CA PRO A 55 -22.42 16.29 -16.27
C PRO A 55 -22.27 17.04 -17.60
N LYS A 56 -23.14 16.77 -18.58
CA LYS A 56 -23.14 17.49 -19.87
C LYS A 56 -23.28 19.02 -19.72
N SER A 57 -23.82 19.47 -18.58
CA SER A 57 -23.94 20.88 -18.21
C SER A 57 -22.65 21.52 -17.71
N PHE A 58 -21.59 20.73 -17.46
CA PHE A 58 -20.31 21.21 -16.97
C PHE A 58 -19.37 21.52 -18.13
N ASP A 59 -18.93 22.78 -18.26
CA ASP A 59 -17.96 23.17 -19.28
C ASP A 59 -16.55 22.69 -18.89
N LYS A 60 -16.27 21.44 -19.27
CA LYS A 60 -15.00 20.78 -19.01
C LYS A 60 -13.82 21.51 -19.66
N LYS A 61 -14.02 22.11 -20.84
CA LYS A 61 -12.96 22.78 -21.57
C LYS A 61 -12.53 24.04 -20.83
N ALA A 62 -13.49 24.90 -20.49
CA ALA A 62 -13.21 26.12 -19.74
C ALA A 62 -12.62 25.83 -18.35
N ALA A 63 -13.12 24.80 -17.66
CA ALA A 63 -12.57 24.40 -16.37
C ALA A 63 -11.10 23.98 -16.46
N TYR A 64 -10.73 23.21 -17.48
CA TYR A 64 -9.36 22.79 -17.68
C TYR A 64 -8.43 23.93 -18.08
N GLU A 65 -8.86 24.84 -18.95
CA GLU A 65 -8.07 26.03 -19.31
C GLU A 65 -7.70 26.83 -18.05
N LEU A 66 -8.67 27.08 -17.16
CA LEU A 66 -8.42 27.78 -15.89
C LEU A 66 -7.54 26.98 -14.91
N ILE A 67 -7.71 25.66 -14.87
CA ILE A 67 -6.86 24.79 -14.04
C ILE A 67 -5.42 24.80 -14.53
N ASP A 68 -5.20 24.71 -15.85
CA ASP A 68 -3.87 24.73 -16.45
C ASP A 68 -3.20 26.10 -16.21
N GLU A 69 -3.93 27.21 -16.35
CA GLU A 69 -3.44 28.55 -15.97
C GLU A 69 -3.04 28.63 -14.50
N LEU A 70 -3.85 28.07 -13.60
CA LEU A 70 -3.52 28.03 -12.17
C LEU A 70 -2.29 27.17 -11.90
N LEU A 71 -2.17 26.00 -12.52
CA LEU A 71 -1.02 25.11 -12.37
C LEU A 71 0.27 25.77 -12.85
N GLU A 72 0.22 26.55 -13.93
CA GLU A 72 1.36 27.31 -14.40
C GLU A 72 1.83 28.36 -13.39
N LEU A 73 0.91 28.94 -12.62
CA LEU A 73 1.24 29.91 -11.57
C LEU A 73 1.79 29.26 -10.30
N VAL A 74 1.25 28.11 -9.89
CA VAL A 74 1.56 27.50 -8.58
C VAL A 74 2.58 26.37 -8.64
N SER A 75 2.78 25.75 -9.81
CA SER A 75 3.68 24.62 -9.99
C SER A 75 4.20 24.51 -11.44
N PRO A 76 4.90 25.54 -11.95
CA PRO A 76 5.39 25.58 -13.32
C PRO A 76 6.32 24.41 -13.67
N ASP A 77 7.12 23.96 -12.71
CA ASP A 77 8.15 22.93 -12.92
C ASP A 77 7.69 21.50 -12.59
N ALA A 78 6.39 21.27 -12.32
CA ALA A 78 5.89 19.94 -12.00
C ALA A 78 6.04 18.96 -13.18
N HIS A 79 6.42 17.72 -12.86
CA HIS A 79 6.50 16.63 -13.84
C HIS A 79 5.14 16.38 -14.49
N ILE A 80 5.13 15.91 -15.75
CA ILE A 80 3.90 15.76 -16.55
C ILE A 80 2.86 14.84 -15.88
N ILE A 81 3.32 13.76 -15.24
CA ILE A 81 2.46 12.80 -14.52
C ILE A 81 1.84 13.46 -13.28
N ASP A 82 2.64 14.20 -12.51
CA ASP A 82 2.16 14.91 -11.32
C ASP A 82 1.15 15.99 -11.70
N ARG A 83 1.43 16.75 -12.77
CA ARG A 83 0.49 17.75 -13.31
C ARG A 83 -0.86 17.13 -13.66
N ARG A 84 -0.88 15.92 -14.25
CA ARG A 84 -2.13 15.20 -14.54
C ARG A 84 -2.94 14.93 -13.28
N HIS A 85 -2.32 14.41 -12.22
CA HIS A 85 -3.01 14.16 -10.95
C HIS A 85 -3.46 15.45 -10.26
N MET A 86 -2.66 16.51 -10.30
CA MET A 86 -3.06 17.82 -9.76
C MET A 86 -4.27 18.37 -10.51
N ARG A 87 -4.28 18.27 -11.85
CA ARG A 87 -5.41 18.69 -12.68
C ARG A 87 -6.68 17.90 -12.36
N GLN A 88 -6.57 16.58 -12.16
CA GLN A 88 -7.70 15.75 -11.73
C GLN A 88 -8.23 16.17 -10.35
N LEU A 89 -7.35 16.39 -9.36
CA LEU A 89 -7.75 16.85 -8.03
C LEU A 89 -8.49 18.19 -8.07
N MET A 90 -8.01 19.14 -8.87
CA MET A 90 -8.66 20.45 -9.05
C MET A 90 -10.00 20.32 -9.76
N LEU A 91 -10.09 19.48 -10.80
CA LEU A 91 -11.34 19.21 -11.49
C LEU A 91 -12.36 18.58 -10.54
N THR A 92 -11.97 17.59 -9.74
CA THR A 92 -12.84 16.97 -8.74
C THR A 92 -13.37 17.99 -7.75
N ALA A 93 -12.56 18.96 -7.31
CA ALA A 93 -13.03 20.05 -6.46
C ALA A 93 -14.07 20.94 -7.16
N ALA A 94 -13.91 21.20 -8.46
CA ALA A 94 -14.89 21.94 -9.26
C ALA A 94 -16.20 21.16 -9.46
N LEU A 95 -16.11 19.84 -9.68
CA LEU A 95 -17.28 18.95 -9.78
C LEU A 95 -18.04 18.90 -8.46
N VAL A 96 -17.35 18.78 -7.32
CA VAL A 96 -17.98 18.87 -5.99
C VAL A 96 -18.73 20.20 -5.80
N ALA A 97 -18.23 21.31 -6.34
CA ALA A 97 -18.95 22.58 -6.30
C ALA A 97 -20.19 22.58 -7.22
N HIS A 98 -20.08 21.96 -8.39
CA HIS A 98 -21.19 21.82 -9.35
C HIS A 98 -22.33 20.96 -8.80
N ASP A 99 -22.00 19.87 -8.11
CA ASP A 99 -22.97 18.91 -7.55
C ASP A 99 -23.74 19.48 -6.35
N GLN A 100 -23.29 20.61 -5.78
CA GLN A 100 -23.92 21.31 -4.66
C GLN A 100 -24.30 20.38 -3.48
N PRO A 101 -23.35 19.60 -2.95
CA PRO A 101 -23.62 18.67 -1.86
C PRO A 101 -24.02 19.43 -0.59
N ASP A 102 -24.71 18.72 0.31
CA ASP A 102 -25.03 19.29 1.61
C ASP A 102 -23.78 19.65 2.43
N ARG A 103 -24.01 20.40 3.51
CA ARG A 103 -22.94 20.89 4.38
C ARG A 103 -22.15 19.77 5.05
N LEU A 104 -22.76 18.63 5.34
CA LEU A 104 -22.08 17.53 6.02
C LEU A 104 -21.09 16.86 5.06
N ASN A 105 -21.54 16.52 3.86
CA ASN A 105 -20.72 15.93 2.82
C ASN A 105 -19.54 16.85 2.45
N LEU A 106 -19.80 18.14 2.25
CA LEU A 106 -18.75 19.12 1.97
C LEU A 106 -17.72 19.22 3.10
N LYS A 107 -18.16 19.16 4.36
CA LYS A 107 -17.25 19.17 5.53
C LYS A 107 -16.39 17.92 5.58
N ILE A 108 -16.94 16.74 5.28
CA ILE A 108 -16.19 15.49 5.27
C ILE A 108 -15.14 15.52 4.17
N MET A 109 -15.51 15.82 2.92
CA MET A 109 -14.58 15.88 1.79
C MET A 109 -13.45 16.90 2.02
N ASN A 110 -13.80 18.15 2.35
CA ASN A 110 -12.80 19.21 2.59
C ASN A 110 -11.85 18.85 3.73
N ARG A 111 -12.38 18.38 4.86
CA ARG A 111 -11.55 18.05 6.01
C ARG A 111 -10.67 16.83 5.72
N SER A 112 -11.18 15.82 5.01
CA SER A 112 -10.41 14.61 4.67
C SER A 112 -9.24 14.95 3.77
N LEU A 113 -9.48 15.71 2.69
CA LEU A 113 -8.40 16.13 1.78
C LEU A 113 -7.32 16.95 2.50
N ARG A 114 -7.72 17.86 3.39
CA ARG A 114 -6.77 18.65 4.20
C ARG A 114 -5.96 17.79 5.17
N GLU A 115 -6.58 16.78 5.77
CA GLU A 115 -5.91 15.86 6.70
C GLU A 115 -4.93 14.95 5.98
N LEU A 116 -5.31 14.36 4.85
CA LEU A 116 -4.42 13.56 4.02
C LEU A 116 -3.22 14.38 3.53
N ARG A 117 -3.48 15.59 3.00
CA ARG A 117 -2.40 16.50 2.57
C ARG A 117 -1.43 16.82 3.71
N ARG A 118 -1.95 17.12 4.90
CA ARG A 118 -1.09 17.40 6.08
C ARG A 118 -0.30 16.16 6.48
N GLY A 119 -0.96 15.00 6.55
CA GLY A 119 -0.33 13.72 6.86
C GLY A 119 0.84 13.44 5.93
N PHE A 120 0.59 13.35 4.63
CA PHE A 120 1.63 13.04 3.64
C PHE A 120 2.80 14.04 3.68
N ASN A 121 2.50 15.35 3.81
CA ASN A 121 3.56 16.37 3.88
C ASN A 121 4.40 16.28 5.16
N THR A 122 3.83 15.82 6.28
CA THR A 122 4.60 15.63 7.52
C THR A 122 5.60 14.49 7.39
N PHE A 123 5.27 13.41 6.67
CA PHE A 123 6.15 12.26 6.51
C PHE A 123 7.11 12.39 5.31
N ALA A 124 6.77 13.20 4.30
CA ALA A 124 7.53 13.33 3.06
C ALA A 124 9.06 13.56 3.23
N PRO A 125 9.55 14.36 4.20
CA PRO A 125 11.00 14.56 4.39
C PRO A 125 11.76 13.30 4.82
N TRP A 126 11.05 12.26 5.27
CA TRP A 126 11.61 10.97 5.70
C TRP A 126 11.12 9.81 4.83
N SER A 127 10.76 10.09 3.58
CA SER A 127 10.23 9.09 2.64
C SER A 127 11.22 7.97 2.29
N ASP A 128 12.49 8.11 2.67
CA ASP A 128 13.56 7.13 2.46
C ASP A 128 13.99 6.40 3.74
N VAL A 129 13.26 6.58 4.84
CA VAL A 129 13.54 5.89 6.11
C VAL A 129 12.36 4.99 6.45
N GLN A 130 12.65 3.72 6.72
CA GLN A 130 11.61 2.76 7.11
C GLN A 130 11.04 3.09 8.48
N LYS A 131 9.74 2.90 8.65
CA LYS A 131 9.02 3.30 9.86
C LYS A 131 8.15 2.16 10.36
N ILE A 132 8.21 1.91 11.65
CA ILE A 132 7.47 0.83 12.29
C ILE A 132 6.38 1.42 13.17
N ALA A 133 5.14 1.00 12.91
CA ALA A 133 4.01 1.37 13.75
C ALA A 133 4.07 0.57 15.07
N VAL A 134 3.92 1.24 16.20
CA VAL A 134 3.80 0.57 17.50
C VAL A 134 2.44 0.88 18.10
N PHE A 135 1.63 -0.16 18.30
CA PHE A 135 0.30 -0.08 18.88
C PHE A 135 0.21 -0.88 20.18
N GLY A 136 -0.67 -0.46 21.08
CA GLY A 136 -0.96 -1.16 22.31
C GLY A 136 -1.86 -0.34 23.23
N SER A 137 -2.07 -0.84 24.43
CA SER A 137 -2.97 -0.20 25.39
C SER A 137 -2.56 1.23 25.75
N ALA A 138 -3.48 2.18 25.60
CA ALA A 138 -3.39 3.52 26.17
C ALA A 138 -3.45 3.53 27.71
N ARG A 139 -3.71 2.37 28.33
CA ARG A 139 -3.93 2.22 29.77
C ARG A 139 -2.79 1.48 30.48
N SER A 140 -1.72 1.13 29.78
CA SER A 140 -0.52 0.53 30.40
C SER A 140 0.22 1.61 31.18
N PRO A 141 0.30 1.55 32.52
CA PRO A 141 0.98 2.59 33.29
C PRO A 141 2.50 2.53 33.08
N GLN A 142 3.18 3.65 33.26
CA GLN A 142 4.65 3.70 33.31
C GLN A 142 5.18 2.71 34.35
N GLY A 143 6.25 1.98 34.01
CA GLY A 143 6.82 0.92 34.85
C GLY A 143 6.09 -0.42 34.79
N SER A 144 4.97 -0.54 34.06
CA SER A 144 4.40 -1.85 33.73
C SER A 144 5.27 -2.58 32.70
N VAL A 145 5.18 -3.91 32.68
CA VAL A 145 5.96 -4.77 31.78
C VAL A 145 5.77 -4.35 30.31
N HIS A 146 4.52 -4.22 29.84
CA HIS A 146 4.26 -3.79 28.45
C HIS A 146 4.73 -2.36 28.15
N PHE A 147 4.77 -1.47 29.14
CA PHE A 147 5.33 -0.13 28.95
C PHE A 147 6.84 -0.22 28.71
N GLU A 148 7.58 -0.93 29.57
CA GLU A 148 9.02 -1.04 29.43
C GLU A 148 9.42 -1.83 28.18
N MET A 149 8.69 -2.90 27.84
CA MET A 149 8.90 -3.65 26.59
C MET A 149 8.70 -2.78 25.35
N ALA A 150 7.68 -1.93 25.32
CA ALA A 150 7.45 -1.01 24.20
C ALA A 150 8.59 0.01 24.07
N ALA A 151 9.10 0.53 25.18
CA ALA A 151 10.24 1.45 25.18
C ALA A 151 11.54 0.77 24.73
N GLU A 152 11.83 -0.45 25.21
CA GLU A 152 13.00 -1.23 24.79
C GLU A 152 12.92 -1.59 23.30
N CYS A 153 11.76 -2.08 22.84
CA CYS A 153 11.54 -2.41 21.43
C CYS A 153 11.74 -1.18 20.54
N ALA A 154 11.12 -0.04 20.89
CA ALA A 154 11.23 1.19 20.10
C ALA A 154 12.67 1.71 20.05
N LYS A 155 13.40 1.65 21.17
CA LYS A 155 14.82 2.01 21.21
C LYS A 155 15.64 1.12 20.26
N GLY A 156 15.45 -0.20 20.33
CA GLY A 156 16.21 -1.12 19.49
C GLY A 156 15.84 -1.05 18.00
N LEU A 157 14.60 -0.70 17.67
CA LEU A 157 14.20 -0.37 16.29
C LEU A 157 14.96 0.86 15.78
N VAL A 158 15.10 1.91 16.60
CA VAL A 158 15.90 3.09 16.25
C VAL A 158 17.37 2.75 16.10
N ASP A 159 17.93 1.95 17.01
CA ASP A 159 19.32 1.48 16.92
C ASP A 159 19.55 0.63 15.65
N ALA A 160 18.51 0.00 15.11
CA ALA A 160 18.52 -0.76 13.85
C ALA A 160 18.20 0.09 12.59
N GLY A 161 18.06 1.43 12.73
CA GLY A 161 17.87 2.35 11.61
C GLY A 161 16.42 2.66 11.23
N PHE A 162 15.44 2.21 12.02
CA PHE A 162 14.03 2.51 11.80
C PHE A 162 13.57 3.76 12.55
N MET A 163 12.53 4.41 12.06
CA MET A 163 11.75 5.37 12.86
C MET A 163 10.51 4.69 13.44
N VAL A 164 9.94 5.29 14.49
CA VAL A 164 8.77 4.74 15.20
C VAL A 164 7.56 5.66 15.02
N VAL A 165 6.42 5.08 14.66
CA VAL A 165 5.15 5.80 14.50
C VAL A 165 4.15 5.29 15.54
N THR A 166 3.51 6.19 16.27
CA THR A 166 2.50 5.80 17.28
C THR A 166 1.23 6.65 17.11
N GLY A 167 0.18 6.28 17.86
CA GLY A 167 -1.02 7.11 17.99
C GLY A 167 -0.86 8.35 18.86
N ALA A 168 0.35 8.64 19.36
CA ALA A 168 0.70 9.78 20.23
C ALA A 168 -0.04 9.82 21.59
N GLY A 169 -0.83 8.82 21.95
CA GLY A 169 -1.51 8.74 23.23
C GLY A 169 -0.59 8.31 24.40
N PRO A 170 -1.16 8.13 25.60
CA PRO A 170 -0.45 7.62 26.77
C PRO A 170 -0.17 6.11 26.66
N GLY A 171 0.50 5.55 27.68
CA GLY A 171 0.72 4.12 27.84
C GLY A 171 1.72 3.55 26.84
N VAL A 172 1.37 2.48 26.12
CA VAL A 172 2.29 1.84 25.15
C VAL A 172 2.77 2.84 24.09
N MET A 173 1.90 3.71 23.61
CA MET A 173 2.25 4.71 22.58
C MET A 173 3.27 5.72 23.12
N GLU A 174 3.09 6.18 24.36
CA GLU A 174 4.03 7.04 25.05
C GLU A 174 5.37 6.34 25.30
N ALA A 175 5.35 5.09 25.73
CA ALA A 175 6.55 4.29 25.93
C ALA A 175 7.36 4.13 24.64
N ALA A 176 6.68 3.86 23.53
CA ALA A 176 7.33 3.73 22.23
C ALA A 176 7.94 5.06 21.77
N ASN A 177 7.23 6.19 21.89
CA ASN A 177 7.82 7.50 21.58
C ASN A 177 8.99 7.85 22.51
N LYS A 178 8.90 7.52 23.80
CA LYS A 178 9.99 7.66 24.76
C LYS A 178 11.22 6.86 24.35
N GLY A 179 11.04 5.59 23.99
CA GLY A 179 12.11 4.68 23.62
C GLY A 179 12.82 5.10 22.33
N ALA A 180 12.05 5.53 21.32
CA ALA A 180 12.59 6.02 20.05
C ALA A 180 13.25 7.40 20.17
N GLY A 181 12.80 8.23 21.11
CA GLY A 181 13.20 9.63 21.23
C GLY A 181 12.52 10.53 20.19
N THR A 182 12.49 11.83 20.48
CA THR A 182 11.76 12.83 19.67
C THR A 182 12.24 12.94 18.23
N GLU A 183 13.54 12.75 17.97
CA GLU A 183 14.10 12.82 16.61
C GLU A 183 13.61 11.68 15.71
N ASN A 184 13.36 10.49 16.26
CA ASN A 184 13.00 9.29 15.51
C ASN A 184 11.53 8.87 15.70
N SER A 185 10.72 9.75 16.28
CA SER A 185 9.31 9.49 16.59
C SER A 185 8.35 10.28 15.71
N PHE A 186 7.26 9.65 15.29
CA PHE A 186 6.09 10.32 14.75
C PHE A 186 4.87 10.09 15.66
N GLY A 187 3.95 11.06 15.62
CA GLY A 187 2.67 10.99 16.29
C GLY A 187 1.53 11.19 15.32
N VAL A 188 0.68 10.18 15.14
CA VAL A 188 -0.53 10.24 14.31
C VAL A 188 -1.74 10.22 15.25
N ASN A 189 -2.02 11.37 15.84
CA ASN A 189 -2.99 11.54 16.91
C ASN A 189 -4.44 11.64 16.38
N ILE A 190 -5.41 11.24 17.19
CA ILE A 190 -6.84 11.41 16.91
C ILE A 190 -7.47 12.36 17.94
N MET A 191 -8.18 13.38 17.46
CA MET A 191 -8.87 14.33 18.32
C MET A 191 -10.13 13.69 18.92
N LEU A 192 -10.08 13.38 20.21
CA LEU A 192 -11.23 12.88 20.97
C LEU A 192 -11.88 14.01 21.81
N PRO A 193 -13.16 13.86 22.21
CA PRO A 193 -13.89 14.88 22.97
C PRO A 193 -13.35 15.11 24.39
N PHE A 194 -12.61 14.14 24.92
CA PHE A 194 -11.99 14.18 26.23
C PHE A 194 -10.50 14.42 26.03
N GLU A 195 -9.90 15.24 26.89
CA GLU A 195 -8.55 15.79 26.74
C GLU A 195 -7.49 14.69 26.65
N GLN A 196 -7.20 14.25 25.42
CA GLN A 196 -6.05 13.41 25.09
C GLN A 196 -5.05 14.32 24.38
N GLN A 197 -4.30 15.09 25.17
CA GLN A 197 -3.06 15.70 24.71
C GLN A 197 -2.11 14.60 24.24
N ALA A 198 -1.25 14.93 23.28
CA ALA A 198 -0.22 13.99 22.88
C ALA A 198 0.73 13.74 24.05
N ASN A 199 1.42 12.60 24.04
CA ASN A 199 2.39 12.32 25.08
C ASN A 199 3.56 13.32 25.03
N PRO A 200 4.28 13.53 26.17
CA PRO A 200 5.29 14.59 26.28
C PRO A 200 6.48 14.47 25.31
N TYR A 201 6.66 13.32 24.67
CA TYR A 201 7.80 13.05 23.78
C TYR A 201 7.59 13.53 22.34
N ILE A 202 6.34 13.82 21.96
CA ILE A 202 5.97 14.29 20.62
C ILE A 202 5.04 15.51 20.63
N GLU A 203 4.53 15.92 21.79
CA GLU A 203 3.75 17.15 21.95
C GLU A 203 4.55 18.37 21.45
N GLY A 204 3.96 19.13 20.54
CA GLY A 204 4.58 20.31 19.93
C GLY A 204 5.61 20.03 18.81
N ASP A 205 5.93 18.77 18.51
CA ASP A 205 6.87 18.42 17.44
C ASP A 205 6.22 18.52 16.04
N PRO A 206 6.95 18.96 14.98
CA PRO A 206 6.43 18.99 13.61
C PRO A 206 5.99 17.61 13.06
N LYS A 207 6.49 16.51 13.62
CA LYS A 207 6.15 15.11 13.31
C LYS A 207 4.85 14.65 13.98
N LEU A 208 4.16 15.54 14.71
CA LEU A 208 2.82 15.32 15.25
C LEU A 208 1.73 15.81 14.28
N VAL A 209 0.88 14.88 13.85
CA VAL A 209 -0.29 15.16 13.01
C VAL A 209 -1.57 14.83 13.79
N ASN A 210 -2.48 15.80 13.86
CA ASN A 210 -3.76 15.65 14.52
C ASN A 210 -4.88 15.42 13.50
N PHE A 211 -5.56 14.29 13.61
CA PHE A 211 -6.68 13.90 12.76
C PHE A 211 -8.01 14.07 13.49
N LYS A 212 -9.05 14.37 12.73
CA LYS A 212 -10.44 14.37 13.18
C LYS A 212 -11.12 13.05 12.85
N TYR A 213 -10.81 12.49 11.68
CA TYR A 213 -11.43 11.27 11.20
C TYR A 213 -10.48 10.08 11.38
N PHE A 214 -11.04 8.96 11.84
CA PHE A 214 -10.28 7.71 11.98
C PHE A 214 -9.78 7.19 10.63
N PHE A 215 -10.58 7.28 9.57
CA PHE A 215 -10.21 6.72 8.27
C PHE A 215 -9.02 7.45 7.63
N THR A 216 -8.93 8.78 7.72
CA THR A 216 -7.75 9.52 7.21
C THR A 216 -6.49 9.21 8.02
N ARG A 217 -6.65 9.05 9.35
CA ARG A 217 -5.57 8.60 10.24
C ARG A 217 -5.04 7.22 9.85
N LYS A 218 -5.93 6.27 9.60
CA LYS A 218 -5.60 4.89 9.21
C LYS A 218 -4.88 4.83 7.85
N VAL A 219 -5.36 5.58 6.87
CA VAL A 219 -4.68 5.72 5.56
C VAL A 219 -3.23 6.18 5.75
N VAL A 220 -2.99 7.16 6.61
CA VAL A 220 -1.63 7.65 6.89
C VAL A 220 -0.78 6.61 7.61
N PHE A 221 -1.31 5.88 8.60
CA PHE A 221 -0.57 4.78 9.22
C PHE A 221 -0.13 3.73 8.21
N VAL A 222 -1.07 3.20 7.42
CA VAL A 222 -0.79 2.12 6.45
C VAL A 222 0.22 2.58 5.40
N LYS A 223 0.05 3.79 4.85
CA LYS A 223 0.92 4.34 3.80
C LYS A 223 2.33 4.62 4.31
N GLU A 224 2.45 5.19 5.50
CA GLU A 224 3.72 5.74 6.00
C GLU A 224 4.50 4.76 6.88
N THR A 225 4.01 3.53 7.07
CA THR A 225 4.69 2.50 7.87
C THR A 225 4.94 1.25 7.03
N ASP A 226 6.06 0.61 7.34
CA ASP A 226 6.56 -0.58 6.66
C ASP A 226 6.34 -1.83 7.49
N GLY A 227 6.16 -1.71 8.81
CA GLY A 227 5.91 -2.85 9.69
C GLY A 227 5.11 -2.44 10.91
N VAL A 228 4.62 -3.43 11.65
CA VAL A 228 3.77 -3.21 12.82
C VAL A 228 4.22 -4.08 13.99
N ILE A 229 4.37 -3.46 15.16
CA ILE A 229 4.50 -4.13 16.45
C ILE A 229 3.22 -3.89 17.26
N LEU A 230 2.58 -4.97 17.70
CA LEU A 230 1.36 -4.99 18.49
C LEU A 230 1.68 -5.48 19.90
N LEU A 231 1.58 -4.62 20.89
CA LEU A 231 1.57 -5.01 22.30
C LEU A 231 0.13 -5.19 22.80
N PRO A 232 -0.10 -5.90 23.94
CA PRO A 232 -1.44 -6.09 24.47
C PRO A 232 -2.22 -4.78 24.63
N GLY A 233 -3.48 -4.81 24.18
CA GLY A 233 -4.26 -3.62 23.88
C GLY A 233 -5.76 -3.84 23.94
N GLY A 234 -6.51 -2.75 23.70
CA GLY A 234 -7.97 -2.81 23.62
C GLY A 234 -8.47 -2.89 22.17
N PHE A 235 -9.72 -2.47 21.96
CA PHE A 235 -10.31 -2.43 20.61
C PHE A 235 -9.51 -1.60 19.61
N GLY A 236 -8.88 -0.50 20.02
CA GLY A 236 -8.04 0.28 19.11
C GLY A 236 -6.86 -0.51 18.57
N THR A 237 -6.16 -1.27 19.41
CA THR A 237 -5.04 -2.13 18.98
C THR A 237 -5.53 -3.26 18.07
N GLN A 238 -6.67 -3.86 18.40
CA GLN A 238 -7.28 -4.91 17.57
C GLN A 238 -7.73 -4.38 16.20
N ASP A 239 -8.31 -3.18 16.16
CA ASP A 239 -8.72 -2.50 14.93
C ASP A 239 -7.53 -2.29 13.98
N GLU A 240 -6.43 -1.71 14.46
CA GLU A 240 -5.22 -1.52 13.63
C GLU A 240 -4.57 -2.87 13.24
N GLY A 241 -4.58 -3.86 14.14
CA GLY A 241 -4.05 -5.20 13.88
C GLY A 241 -4.81 -5.95 12.78
N PHE A 242 -6.14 -6.02 12.89
CA PHE A 242 -6.98 -6.67 11.87
C PHE A 242 -7.04 -5.89 10.56
N GLU A 243 -7.01 -4.55 10.58
CA GLU A 243 -6.91 -3.76 9.36
C GLU A 243 -5.61 -4.09 8.60
N THR A 244 -4.47 -4.11 9.30
CA THR A 244 -3.17 -4.45 8.70
C THR A 244 -3.21 -5.85 8.10
N LEU A 245 -3.70 -6.84 8.86
CA LEU A 245 -3.81 -8.23 8.39
C LEU A 245 -4.71 -8.33 7.15
N THR A 246 -5.86 -7.66 7.15
CA THR A 246 -6.81 -7.68 6.02
C THR A 246 -6.18 -7.06 4.76
N LEU A 247 -5.47 -5.94 4.90
CA LEU A 247 -4.83 -5.27 3.78
C LEU A 247 -3.70 -6.11 3.17
N VAL A 248 -2.89 -6.77 3.99
CA VAL A 248 -1.84 -7.68 3.50
C VAL A 248 -2.45 -8.94 2.89
N GLN A 249 -3.44 -9.55 3.55
CA GLN A 249 -4.14 -10.74 3.06
C GLN A 249 -4.77 -10.52 1.67
N THR A 250 -5.33 -9.33 1.43
CA THR A 250 -6.00 -8.98 0.17
C THR A 250 -5.07 -8.37 -0.88
N GLY A 251 -3.77 -8.25 -0.59
CA GLY A 251 -2.80 -7.61 -1.49
C GLY A 251 -3.03 -6.11 -1.70
N LYS A 252 -3.83 -5.45 -0.85
CA LYS A 252 -4.06 -4.00 -0.87
C LYS A 252 -2.99 -3.21 -0.12
N SER A 253 -2.02 -3.90 0.44
CA SER A 253 -0.80 -3.35 1.00
C SER A 253 0.38 -4.27 0.67
N ASP A 254 1.58 -3.70 0.57
CA ASP A 254 2.80 -4.48 0.41
C ASP A 254 3.01 -5.44 1.60
N PRO A 255 3.65 -6.60 1.35
CA PRO A 255 4.11 -7.49 2.40
C PRO A 255 4.94 -6.74 3.44
N ARG A 256 4.61 -6.97 4.71
CA ARG A 256 5.21 -6.29 5.87
C ARG A 256 5.29 -7.20 7.08
N PRO A 257 6.27 -7.00 7.99
CA PRO A 257 6.32 -7.74 9.24
C PRO A 257 5.19 -7.24 10.18
N ILE A 258 4.39 -8.18 10.69
CA ILE A 258 3.36 -7.94 11.71
C ILE A 258 3.74 -8.79 12.93
N VAL A 259 4.20 -8.13 13.97
CA VAL A 259 4.73 -8.79 15.17
C VAL A 259 3.82 -8.51 16.35
N MET A 260 3.34 -9.58 16.98
CA MET A 260 2.61 -9.55 18.23
C MET A 260 3.61 -9.78 19.37
N LEU A 261 3.96 -8.72 20.08
CA LEU A 261 4.91 -8.74 21.18
C LEU A 261 4.14 -8.80 22.50
N GLU A 262 4.40 -9.80 23.32
CA GLU A 262 3.93 -9.85 24.71
C GLU A 262 5.03 -10.27 25.67
N ASP A 263 4.80 -10.14 26.96
CA ASP A 263 5.72 -10.70 27.95
C ASP A 263 5.65 -12.23 27.94
N LYS A 264 6.77 -12.91 28.25
CA LYS A 264 6.83 -14.38 28.31
C LYS A 264 5.82 -15.04 29.25
N ASP A 265 5.36 -14.34 30.28
CA ASP A 265 4.40 -14.83 31.26
C ASP A 265 2.96 -14.40 30.91
N SER A 266 2.77 -13.69 29.79
CA SER A 266 1.47 -13.32 29.21
C SER A 266 0.94 -14.41 28.27
N THR A 267 -0.38 -14.53 28.19
CA THR A 267 -1.10 -15.43 27.27
C THR A 267 -2.04 -14.65 26.35
N TYR A 268 -1.88 -13.34 26.25
CA TYR A 268 -2.80 -12.45 25.56
C TYR A 268 -2.84 -12.76 24.05
N TRP A 269 -1.68 -12.88 23.39
CA TRP A 269 -1.64 -13.19 21.96
C TRP A 269 -1.84 -14.68 21.69
N ASP A 270 -1.45 -15.57 22.61
CA ASP A 270 -1.81 -16.99 22.55
C ASP A 270 -3.34 -17.22 22.57
N GLU A 271 -4.07 -16.47 23.40
CA GLU A 271 -5.54 -16.50 23.44
C GLU A 271 -6.15 -15.94 22.16
N TRP A 272 -5.54 -14.90 21.59
CA TRP A 272 -5.95 -14.31 20.32
C TRP A 272 -5.70 -15.25 19.14
N ASP A 273 -4.54 -15.90 19.05
CA ASP A 273 -4.23 -16.90 18.01
C ASP A 273 -5.17 -18.10 18.13
N ARG A 274 -5.48 -18.54 19.36
CA ARG A 274 -6.50 -19.57 19.59
C ARG A 274 -7.86 -19.16 19.04
N TYR A 275 -8.27 -17.91 19.18
CA TYR A 275 -9.48 -17.40 18.54
C TYR A 275 -9.36 -17.41 17.01
N CYS A 276 -8.26 -16.91 16.45
CA CYS A 276 -8.05 -16.93 14.99
C CYS A 276 -8.10 -18.35 14.42
N ARG A 277 -7.53 -19.34 15.11
CA ARG A 277 -7.61 -20.74 14.71
C ARG A 277 -9.02 -21.30 14.84
N SER A 278 -9.61 -21.23 16.04
CA SER A 278 -10.88 -21.93 16.33
C SER A 278 -12.12 -21.23 15.76
N ALA A 279 -12.14 -19.90 15.73
CA ALA A 279 -13.30 -19.13 15.28
C ALA A 279 -13.21 -18.75 13.81
N LEU A 280 -12.01 -18.49 13.28
CA LEU A 280 -11.83 -18.07 11.90
C LEU A 280 -11.40 -19.24 11.00
N LEU A 281 -10.26 -19.88 11.29
CA LEU A 281 -9.69 -20.92 10.42
C LEU A 281 -10.54 -22.19 10.39
N ASP A 282 -10.87 -22.78 11.55
CA ASP A 282 -11.65 -24.04 11.63
C ASP A 282 -13.04 -23.91 10.99
N ARG A 283 -13.53 -22.68 10.85
CA ARG A 283 -14.81 -22.35 10.21
C ARG A 283 -14.67 -21.92 8.74
N GLY A 284 -13.46 -21.92 8.19
CA GLY A 284 -13.19 -21.55 6.80
C GLY A 284 -13.37 -20.06 6.49
N LEU A 285 -13.25 -19.18 7.48
CA LEU A 285 -13.35 -17.72 7.31
C LEU A 285 -12.03 -17.07 6.89
N ILE A 286 -10.90 -17.79 7.09
CA ILE A 286 -9.57 -17.46 6.61
C ILE A 286 -8.91 -18.73 6.06
N SER A 287 -7.85 -18.56 5.26
CA SER A 287 -7.04 -19.67 4.77
C SER A 287 -6.00 -20.10 5.81
N PRO A 288 -5.49 -21.35 5.77
CA PRO A 288 -4.36 -21.77 6.61
C PRO A 288 -3.12 -20.91 6.42
N ASP A 289 -2.93 -20.35 5.21
CA ASP A 289 -1.77 -19.55 4.87
C ASP A 289 -1.77 -18.20 5.60
N ASP A 290 -2.95 -17.66 5.92
CA ASP A 290 -3.10 -16.34 6.57
C ASP A 290 -2.47 -16.29 7.96
N LEU A 291 -2.30 -17.45 8.60
CA LEU A 291 -1.59 -17.57 9.89
C LEU A 291 -0.08 -17.30 9.76
N ASN A 292 0.47 -17.27 8.55
CA ASN A 292 1.88 -16.91 8.31
C ASN A 292 2.08 -15.39 8.16
N LEU A 293 1.01 -14.59 8.22
CA LEU A 293 1.09 -13.13 8.07
C LEU A 293 1.56 -12.41 9.33
N TYR A 294 1.48 -13.05 10.49
CA TYR A 294 1.92 -12.51 11.77
C TYR A 294 2.80 -13.51 12.52
N THR A 295 3.58 -12.99 13.47
CA THR A 295 4.35 -13.80 14.40
C THR A 295 4.10 -13.34 15.82
N ILE A 296 4.11 -14.26 16.78
CA ILE A 296 4.05 -13.95 18.22
C ILE A 296 5.44 -14.15 18.81
N VAL A 297 5.92 -13.16 19.54
CA VAL A 297 7.24 -13.18 20.19
C VAL A 297 7.11 -12.68 21.63
N ASN A 298 8.02 -13.13 22.48
CA ASN A 298 7.97 -12.86 23.92
C ASN A 298 9.10 -11.93 24.43
N ASP A 299 9.95 -11.45 23.52
CA ASP A 299 11.09 -10.60 23.82
C ASP A 299 11.20 -9.45 22.80
N PRO A 300 11.44 -8.20 23.24
CA PRO A 300 11.63 -7.07 22.33
C PRO A 300 12.71 -7.29 21.26
N ARG A 301 13.79 -8.01 21.59
CA ARG A 301 14.89 -8.30 20.67
C ARG A 301 14.46 -9.24 19.56
N GLU A 302 13.62 -10.23 19.86
CA GLU A 302 13.03 -11.10 18.84
C GLU A 302 12.15 -10.30 17.87
N ALA A 303 11.37 -9.34 18.40
CA ALA A 303 10.57 -8.45 17.57
C ALA A 303 11.43 -7.60 16.62
N ILE A 304 12.49 -6.97 17.15
CA ILE A 304 13.43 -6.19 16.36
C ILE A 304 14.11 -7.06 15.30
N GLN A 305 14.61 -8.24 15.69
CA GLN A 305 15.25 -9.18 14.78
C GLN A 305 14.31 -9.60 13.66
N HIS A 306 13.04 -9.88 13.96
CA HIS A 306 12.06 -10.25 12.94
C HIS A 306 11.85 -9.14 11.90
N VAL A 307 11.72 -7.88 12.35
CA VAL A 307 11.57 -6.72 11.46
C VAL A 307 12.84 -6.49 10.64
N SER A 308 14.01 -6.47 11.29
CA SER A 308 15.31 -6.28 10.60
C SER A 308 15.58 -7.40 9.60
N HIS A 309 15.26 -8.66 9.95
CA HIS A 309 15.43 -9.80 9.07
C HIS A 309 14.54 -9.69 7.83
N PHE A 310 13.30 -9.21 7.99
CA PHE A 310 12.38 -9.04 6.87
C PHE A 310 12.94 -8.09 5.79
N TYR A 311 13.60 -7.00 6.18
CA TYR A 311 14.16 -6.01 5.24
C TYR A 311 15.62 -6.23 4.86
N ARG A 312 16.19 -7.34 5.31
CA ARG A 312 17.58 -7.72 5.05
C ARG A 312 17.88 -7.91 3.57
N ASN A 313 16.93 -8.46 2.82
CA ASN A 313 17.06 -8.66 1.37
C ASN A 313 15.85 -8.14 0.61
N PHE A 314 14.64 -8.33 1.15
CA PHE A 314 13.42 -7.81 0.53
C PHE A 314 13.45 -6.28 0.47
N HIS A 315 13.06 -5.75 -0.69
CA HIS A 315 12.93 -4.31 -0.90
C HIS A 315 11.48 -3.92 -1.19
N SER A 316 10.90 -4.47 -2.25
CA SER A 316 9.51 -4.19 -2.63
C SER A 316 8.96 -5.21 -3.61
N ILE A 317 7.66 -5.14 -3.89
CA ILE A 317 7.02 -5.89 -4.97
C ILE A 317 6.40 -4.93 -6.00
N ARG A 318 6.05 -5.48 -7.17
CA ARG A 318 5.21 -4.82 -8.18
C ARG A 318 4.60 -5.89 -9.08
N TYR A 319 3.40 -5.68 -9.58
CA TYR A 319 2.90 -6.52 -10.68
C TYR A 319 3.27 -5.87 -12.02
N ILE A 320 3.70 -6.67 -12.99
CA ILE A 320 4.02 -6.24 -14.37
C ILE A 320 3.54 -7.35 -15.30
N ASP A 321 2.73 -7.01 -16.29
CA ASP A 321 2.18 -7.96 -17.28
C ASP A 321 1.53 -9.21 -16.66
N GLY A 322 0.82 -9.01 -15.53
CA GLY A 322 0.16 -10.09 -14.79
C GLY A 322 1.12 -11.05 -14.07
N GLU A 323 2.39 -10.69 -13.92
CA GLU A 323 3.38 -11.40 -13.09
C GLU A 323 3.78 -10.55 -11.89
N LEU A 324 4.02 -11.18 -10.75
CA LEU A 324 4.61 -10.56 -9.58
C LEU A 324 6.12 -10.43 -9.79
N VAL A 325 6.65 -9.24 -9.59
CA VAL A 325 8.07 -8.94 -9.55
C VAL A 325 8.46 -8.61 -8.12
N ILE A 326 9.40 -9.38 -7.57
CA ILE A 326 9.97 -9.16 -6.23
C ILE A 326 11.34 -8.53 -6.41
N ARG A 327 11.54 -7.32 -5.85
CA ARG A 327 12.80 -6.59 -5.85
C ARG A 327 13.57 -6.84 -4.55
N MET A 328 14.88 -7.04 -4.68
CA MET A 328 15.75 -7.43 -3.58
C MET A 328 17.13 -6.75 -3.65
N GLN A 329 17.76 -6.60 -2.49
CA GLN A 329 19.10 -6.01 -2.35
C GLN A 329 20.21 -6.94 -2.87
N HIS A 330 20.04 -8.25 -2.70
CA HIS A 330 21.04 -9.27 -3.02
C HIS A 330 20.47 -10.34 -3.96
N ARG A 331 21.29 -10.75 -4.93
CA ARG A 331 20.92 -11.75 -5.94
C ARG A 331 20.82 -13.15 -5.30
N PRO A 332 19.71 -13.88 -5.51
CA PRO A 332 19.62 -15.27 -5.12
C PRO A 332 20.55 -16.16 -5.96
N SER A 333 21.06 -17.25 -5.39
CA SER A 333 21.81 -18.24 -6.17
C SER A 333 20.89 -19.07 -7.07
N ALA A 334 21.39 -19.60 -8.19
CA ALA A 334 20.61 -20.49 -9.06
C ALA A 334 20.02 -21.69 -8.30
N ARG A 335 20.78 -22.28 -7.36
CA ARG A 335 20.32 -23.37 -6.50
C ARG A 335 19.15 -22.93 -5.59
N LEU A 336 19.18 -21.70 -5.08
CA LEU A 336 18.07 -21.18 -4.27
C LEU A 336 16.81 -21.04 -5.14
N ILE A 337 16.93 -20.54 -6.38
CA ILE A 337 15.79 -20.41 -7.29
C ILE A 337 15.18 -21.78 -7.61
N GLU A 338 15.99 -22.82 -7.82
CA GLU A 338 15.51 -24.20 -7.98
C GLU A 338 14.73 -24.67 -6.74
N GLN A 339 15.26 -24.43 -5.54
CA GLN A 339 14.58 -24.77 -4.28
C GLN A 339 13.27 -24.01 -4.10
N LEU A 340 13.25 -22.71 -4.41
CA LEU A 340 12.04 -21.89 -4.34
C LEU A 340 10.96 -22.42 -5.30
N ASN A 341 11.35 -22.84 -6.50
CA ASN A 341 10.41 -23.45 -7.44
C ASN A 341 9.79 -24.75 -6.91
N ASP A 342 10.58 -25.60 -6.25
CA ASP A 342 10.06 -26.83 -5.64
C ASP A 342 9.17 -26.55 -4.42
N GLU A 343 9.62 -25.68 -3.53
CA GLU A 343 8.95 -25.35 -2.26
C GLU A 343 7.65 -24.55 -2.48
N PHE A 344 7.63 -23.66 -3.48
CA PHE A 344 6.53 -22.71 -3.72
C PHE A 344 5.74 -22.96 -5.01
N LYS A 345 5.90 -24.10 -5.69
CA LYS A 345 5.10 -24.47 -6.88
C LYS A 345 3.59 -24.29 -6.73
N GLY A 346 3.06 -24.49 -5.50
CA GLY A 346 1.63 -24.39 -5.22
C GLY A 346 1.04 -22.98 -5.33
N ILE A 347 1.89 -21.95 -5.43
CA ILE A 347 1.46 -20.55 -5.55
C ILE A 347 1.84 -19.93 -6.90
N ILE A 348 2.28 -20.77 -7.86
CA ILE A 348 2.65 -20.38 -9.22
C ILE A 348 1.56 -20.88 -10.16
N THR A 349 0.86 -19.95 -10.81
CA THR A 349 -0.25 -20.26 -11.73
C THR A 349 0.22 -20.76 -13.10
N ARG A 350 1.40 -20.29 -13.55
CA ARG A 350 2.05 -20.71 -14.79
C ARG A 350 3.56 -20.53 -14.70
N GLY A 351 4.32 -21.37 -15.41
CA GLY A 351 5.76 -21.27 -15.48
C GLY A 351 6.46 -21.59 -14.15
N SER A 352 7.46 -20.80 -13.83
CA SER A 352 8.36 -20.97 -12.68
C SER A 352 8.87 -19.61 -12.20
N ILE A 353 9.38 -19.53 -10.98
CA ILE A 353 10.14 -18.39 -10.48
C ILE A 353 11.45 -18.28 -11.28
N THR A 354 11.70 -17.12 -11.87
CA THR A 354 12.91 -16.85 -12.67
C THR A 354 13.48 -15.47 -12.35
N GLU A 355 14.78 -15.28 -12.62
CA GLU A 355 15.37 -13.94 -12.55
C GLU A 355 14.82 -13.03 -13.65
N ALA A 356 14.80 -11.74 -13.37
CA ALA A 356 14.31 -10.72 -14.29
C ALA A 356 15.28 -9.54 -14.38
N GLU A 357 15.41 -8.97 -15.58
CA GLU A 357 15.97 -7.64 -15.78
C GLU A 357 14.93 -6.56 -15.45
N PRO A 358 15.35 -5.31 -15.16
CA PRO A 358 14.43 -4.19 -14.96
C PRO A 358 13.46 -4.01 -16.14
N HIS A 359 12.19 -3.79 -15.85
CA HIS A 359 11.19 -3.51 -16.89
C HIS A 359 11.30 -2.06 -17.38
N ALA A 360 10.85 -1.76 -18.61
CA ALA A 360 10.88 -0.40 -19.17
C ALA A 360 10.11 0.62 -18.31
N PHE A 361 9.02 0.21 -17.68
CA PHE A 361 8.25 1.04 -16.74
C PHE A 361 9.05 1.44 -15.48
N GLU A 362 10.14 0.75 -15.15
CA GLU A 362 11.01 1.11 -14.02
C GLU A 362 12.10 2.11 -14.42
N ALA A 363 12.24 2.46 -15.70
CA ALA A 363 13.26 3.41 -16.17
C ALA A 363 13.09 4.81 -15.54
N GLU A 364 11.87 5.17 -15.16
CA GLU A 364 11.53 6.44 -14.49
C GLU A 364 11.79 6.39 -12.97
N GLU A 365 12.18 5.23 -12.41
CA GLU A 365 12.50 5.02 -11.00
C GLU A 365 13.99 4.70 -10.84
N PRO A 366 14.92 5.65 -11.06
CA PRO A 366 16.36 5.37 -11.05
C PRO A 366 16.87 4.77 -9.73
N GLY A 367 16.17 5.02 -8.61
CA GLY A 367 16.50 4.48 -7.29
C GLY A 367 16.38 2.96 -7.16
N VAL A 368 15.62 2.29 -8.05
CA VAL A 368 15.38 0.84 -7.98
C VAL A 368 16.08 0.03 -9.08
N LEU A 369 16.72 0.70 -10.05
CA LEU A 369 17.35 0.01 -11.19
C LEU A 369 18.48 -0.92 -10.78
N GLY A 370 19.20 -0.61 -9.70
CA GLY A 370 20.29 -1.44 -9.17
C GLY A 370 19.86 -2.69 -8.39
N LEU A 371 18.57 -2.87 -8.13
CA LEU A 371 18.05 -4.02 -7.38
C LEU A 371 18.05 -5.29 -8.22
N HIS A 372 18.08 -6.44 -7.55
CA HIS A 372 17.85 -7.74 -8.17
C HIS A 372 16.37 -8.09 -8.21
N ARG A 373 15.93 -8.89 -9.19
CA ARG A 373 14.51 -9.23 -9.36
C ARG A 373 14.28 -10.72 -9.57
N LEU A 374 13.21 -11.21 -8.96
CA LEU A 374 12.55 -12.44 -9.37
C LEU A 374 11.16 -12.11 -9.93
N ARG A 375 10.73 -12.86 -10.94
CA ARG A 375 9.37 -12.82 -11.48
C ARG A 375 8.68 -14.17 -11.27
N LEU A 376 7.37 -14.14 -11.06
CA LEU A 376 6.52 -15.32 -11.01
C LEU A 376 5.06 -14.95 -11.33
N ALA A 377 4.33 -15.85 -12.00
CA ALA A 377 2.89 -15.72 -12.15
C ALA A 377 2.18 -16.15 -10.86
N PHE A 378 2.17 -15.27 -9.86
CA PHE A 378 1.70 -15.53 -8.50
C PHE A 378 0.17 -15.68 -8.40
N ASP A 379 -0.29 -16.69 -7.66
CA ASP A 379 -1.70 -16.78 -7.23
C ASP A 379 -1.96 -15.85 -6.04
N GLN A 380 -2.66 -14.75 -6.30
CA GLN A 380 -2.99 -13.71 -5.32
C GLN A 380 -3.93 -14.18 -4.19
N LYS A 381 -4.30 -15.45 -4.13
CA LYS A 381 -5.00 -16.03 -2.97
C LYS A 381 -4.05 -16.49 -1.86
N HIS A 382 -2.74 -16.55 -2.12
CA HIS A 382 -1.76 -17.19 -1.23
C HIS A 382 -0.73 -16.19 -0.67
N LEU A 383 -1.17 -15.03 -0.18
CA LEU A 383 -0.27 -13.98 0.35
C LEU A 383 0.53 -14.44 1.57
N GLY A 384 -0.04 -15.31 2.41
CA GLY A 384 0.70 -15.95 3.51
C GLY A 384 1.88 -16.80 3.04
N ARG A 385 1.75 -17.47 1.88
CA ARG A 385 2.85 -18.24 1.27
C ARG A 385 3.85 -17.34 0.57
N LEU A 386 3.42 -16.22 -0.01
CA LEU A 386 4.34 -15.19 -0.51
C LEU A 386 5.21 -14.63 0.64
N ARG A 387 4.60 -14.40 1.80
CA ARG A 387 5.31 -13.98 3.01
C ARG A 387 6.39 -15.00 3.43
N LEU A 388 6.12 -16.31 3.35
CA LEU A 388 7.13 -17.35 3.57
C LEU A 388 8.23 -17.40 2.47
N LEU A 389 7.87 -17.13 1.21
CA LEU A 389 8.84 -17.03 0.11
C LEU A 389 9.82 -15.88 0.38
N ILE A 390 9.32 -14.73 0.83
CA ILE A 390 10.13 -13.56 1.20
C ILE A 390 11.08 -13.91 2.36
N ASP A 391 10.60 -14.61 3.40
CA ASP A 391 11.47 -15.09 4.48
C ASP A 391 12.61 -15.96 3.94
N ARG A 392 12.30 -16.88 3.04
CA ARG A 392 13.31 -17.77 2.45
C ARG A 392 14.38 -17.02 1.65
N LEU A 393 14.00 -15.93 0.99
CA LEU A 393 14.91 -15.03 0.29
C LEU A 393 15.79 -14.22 1.26
N ASN A 394 15.25 -13.87 2.43
CA ASN A 394 16.00 -13.17 3.48
C ASN A 394 16.99 -14.11 4.19
N ASP A 395 16.58 -15.35 4.51
CA ASP A 395 17.40 -16.39 5.15
C ASP A 395 18.68 -16.71 4.36
N ALA A 396 18.63 -16.54 3.04
CA ALA A 396 19.73 -16.90 2.15
C ALA A 396 20.87 -15.87 2.14
N VAL A 397 20.71 -14.72 2.78
CA VAL A 397 21.70 -13.64 2.80
C VAL A 397 22.51 -13.68 4.10
N THR A 398 23.83 -13.76 4.00
CA THR A 398 24.76 -13.79 5.15
C THR A 398 25.03 -12.42 5.75
N ASP A 399 25.50 -12.33 7.00
CA ASP A 399 25.72 -11.02 7.68
C ASP A 399 26.75 -10.17 6.94
N GLN A 400 27.79 -10.83 6.44
CA GLN A 400 28.80 -10.20 5.60
C GLN A 400 28.21 -9.57 4.34
N GLN A 401 27.23 -10.22 3.69
CA GLN A 401 26.59 -9.65 2.49
C GLN A 401 25.79 -8.39 2.81
N VAL A 402 25.08 -8.38 3.94
CA VAL A 402 24.32 -7.20 4.39
C VAL A 402 25.25 -6.05 4.74
N GLU A 403 26.34 -6.32 5.45
CA GLU A 403 27.30 -5.30 5.89
C GLU A 403 28.12 -4.69 4.75
N THR A 404 28.40 -5.47 3.69
CA THR A 404 29.32 -5.06 2.61
C THR A 404 28.63 -4.76 1.28
N GLY A 405 27.37 -5.15 1.13
CA GLY A 405 26.62 -4.97 -0.10
C GLY A 405 26.08 -3.54 -0.28
N PRO A 406 25.62 -3.21 -1.51
CA PRO A 406 24.95 -1.94 -1.75
C PRO A 406 23.62 -1.90 -0.99
N HIS A 407 23.43 -0.86 -0.17
CA HIS A 407 22.16 -0.60 0.51
C HIS A 407 21.28 0.32 -0.35
N PHE A 408 20.10 -0.16 -0.73
CA PHE A 408 19.14 0.62 -1.50
C PHE A 408 18.10 1.25 -0.57
N ARG A 409 17.69 2.48 -0.89
CA ARG A 409 16.71 3.21 -0.07
C ARG A 409 15.31 2.63 -0.28
N PRO A 410 14.50 2.45 0.78
CA PRO A 410 13.10 2.09 0.67
C PRO A 410 12.35 3.02 -0.30
N VAL A 411 11.33 2.47 -0.95
CA VAL A 411 10.41 3.24 -1.79
C VAL A 411 9.01 3.05 -1.25
N HIS A 412 8.38 4.13 -0.78
CA HIS A 412 6.98 4.12 -0.35
C HIS A 412 6.05 4.52 -1.50
N GLY A 413 4.83 3.97 -1.50
CA GLY A 413 3.75 4.45 -2.37
C GLY A 413 3.71 3.83 -3.76
N VAL A 414 4.38 2.69 -3.99
CA VAL A 414 4.12 1.87 -5.17
C VAL A 414 2.92 1.00 -4.83
N THR A 415 1.72 1.43 -5.19
CA THR A 415 0.57 0.52 -5.19
C THR A 415 0.96 -0.71 -6.03
N PRO A 416 0.70 -1.95 -5.60
CA PRO A 416 1.14 -3.14 -6.34
C PRO A 416 0.57 -3.22 -7.77
N GLU A 417 -0.42 -2.42 -8.13
CA GLU A 417 -1.10 -2.50 -9.41
C GLU A 417 -0.15 -2.16 -10.58
N ALA A 418 0.15 -3.19 -11.37
CA ALA A 418 0.56 -3.04 -12.76
C ALA A 418 -0.51 -2.20 -13.45
N GLY A 419 -0.12 -1.26 -14.32
CA GLY A 419 -1.02 -0.91 -15.42
C GLY A 419 -1.45 -2.22 -16.08
N LEU A 420 -2.74 -2.54 -16.03
CA LEU A 420 -3.30 -3.57 -16.87
C LEU A 420 -2.97 -3.15 -18.30
N ALA A 421 -2.28 -4.00 -19.04
CA ALA A 421 -2.14 -3.84 -20.48
C ALA A 421 -3.55 -3.75 -21.06
N GLU A 422 -3.91 -2.58 -21.59
CA GLU A 422 -5.21 -2.35 -22.21
C GLU A 422 -5.20 -3.04 -23.56
N GLU A 423 -6.21 -3.89 -23.78
CA GLU A 423 -6.51 -4.44 -25.09
C GLU A 423 -6.97 -3.29 -25.99
N ASP A 424 -6.31 -3.16 -27.14
CA ASP A 424 -6.69 -2.27 -28.24
C ASP A 424 -8.18 -2.48 -28.58
N ASP A 425 -8.99 -1.43 -28.52
CA ASP A 425 -10.27 -1.34 -29.24
C ASP A 425 -10.60 0.13 -29.59
N ASP A 426 -10.38 0.44 -30.87
CA ASP A 426 -10.94 1.45 -31.79
C ASP A 426 -11.42 2.84 -31.31
#